data_AF-A0A535NZG3-F1
#
_entry.id   AF-A0A535NZG3-F1
#
_cell.length_a   1.000
_cell.length_b   1.000
_cell.length_c   1.000
_cell.angle_alpha   90.00
_cell.angle_beta   90.00
_cell.angle_gamma   90.00
#
_symmetry.space_group_name_H-M   'P 1'
#
loop_
_entity.id
_entity.type
_entity.pdbx_description
1 polymer ?
#
loop_
_entity_poly.entity_id
_entity_poly.type
_entity_poly.pdbx_seq_one_letter_code
_entity_poly.pdbx_strand_id
1 'polypeptide(L)'
;MLGRTPPQLLAILPDTDVAGTAHAANRVLAAVNDALKPLGVQAAVGLVCIRPGQRVRAGGVIESASRSLRSGRPEMMGKPA
;
A
#
# COMPACT_ATOMS: atom_id res chain seq x y z
N MET A 1 -18.36 17.57 -12.71
CA MET A 1 -18.49 16.80 -11.45
C MET A 1 -17.45 17.31 -10.47
N LEU A 2 -17.84 17.78 -9.28
CA LEU A 2 -16.87 18.00 -8.20
C LEU A 2 -16.17 16.65 -7.95
N GLY A 3 -14.87 16.60 -8.26
CA GLY A 3 -14.08 15.38 -8.23
C GLY A 3 -14.01 14.82 -6.82
N ARG A 4 -14.83 13.80 -6.54
CA ARG A 4 -14.64 12.98 -5.35
C ARG A 4 -13.29 12.27 -5.52
N THR A 5 -12.35 12.56 -4.64
CA THR A 5 -11.18 11.71 -4.46
C THR A 5 -11.67 10.27 -4.30
N PRO A 6 -11.10 9.31 -5.04
CA PRO A 6 -11.49 7.91 -4.90
C PRO A 6 -11.29 7.47 -3.45
N PRO A 7 -12.11 6.53 -2.95
CA PRO A 7 -11.96 6.03 -1.59
C PRO A 7 -10.56 5.46 -1.40
N GLN A 8 -9.91 5.87 -0.31
CA GLN A 8 -8.59 5.36 0.07
C GLN A 8 -8.71 4.48 1.30
N LEU A 9 -8.02 3.35 1.28
CA LEU A 9 -7.99 2.38 2.37
C LEU A 9 -6.55 2.22 2.85
N LEU A 10 -6.38 2.00 4.15
CA LEU A 10 -5.09 1.71 4.78
C LEU A 10 -5.19 0.39 5.53
N ALA A 11 -4.23 -0.50 5.28
CA ALA A 11 -4.06 -1.74 6.03
C ALA A 11 -2.68 -1.72 6.70
N ILE A 12 -2.64 -2.08 7.98
CA ILE A 12 -1.41 -2.23 8.76
C ILE A 12 -1.25 -3.71 9.05
N LEU A 13 -0.12 -4.28 8.63
CA LEU A 13 0.23 -5.67 8.90
C LEU A 13 1.36 -5.67 9.94
N PRO A 14 1.09 -6.03 11.21
CA PRO A 14 2.13 -6.17 12.22
C PRO A 14 2.99 -7.42 11.94
N ASP A 15 4.27 -7.35 12.30
CA ASP A 15 5.21 -8.48 12.29
C ASP A 15 5.39 -9.20 10.94
N THR A 16 5.16 -8.48 9.83
CA THR A 16 5.41 -8.99 8.47
C THR A 16 6.66 -8.41 7.85
N ASP A 17 7.37 -9.23 7.07
CA ASP A 17 8.45 -8.79 6.21
C ASP A 17 7.92 -8.26 4.86
N VAL A 18 8.83 -7.81 3.98
CA VAL A 18 8.47 -7.26 2.66
C VAL A 18 7.78 -8.30 1.79
N ALA A 19 8.28 -9.54 1.79
CA ALA A 19 7.74 -10.62 0.97
C ALA A 19 6.32 -11.00 1.41
N GLY A 20 6.09 -11.18 2.72
CA GLY A 20 4.78 -11.44 3.29
C GLY A 20 3.79 -10.30 3.05
N THR A 21 4.25 -9.05 3.20
CA THR A 21 3.44 -7.85 2.92
C THR A 21 3.04 -7.78 1.45
N ALA A 22 3.98 -7.99 0.52
CA ALA A 22 3.72 -7.99 -0.92
C ALA A 22 2.78 -9.13 -1.33
N HIS A 23 2.97 -10.32 -0.75
CA HIS A 23 2.08 -11.46 -1.00
C HIS A 23 0.64 -11.16 -0.56
N ALA A 24 0.44 -10.66 0.65
CA ALA A 24 -0.88 -10.29 1.15
C ALA A 24 -1.52 -9.19 0.29
N ALA A 25 -0.76 -8.16 -0.07
CA ALA A 25 -1.23 -7.07 -0.91
C ALA A 25 -1.66 -7.53 -2.31
N ASN A 26 -0.88 -8.38 -2.97
CA ASN A 26 -1.22 -8.92 -4.28
C ASN A 26 -2.52 -9.74 -4.23
N ARG A 27 -2.72 -10.53 -3.17
CA ARG A 27 -3.96 -11.30 -2.99
C ARG A 27 -5.17 -10.40 -2.79
N VAL A 28 -5.06 -9.37 -1.96
CA VAL A 28 -6.14 -8.39 -1.73
C VAL A 28 -6.45 -7.64 -3.02
N LEU A 29 -5.41 -7.15 -3.73
CA LEU A 29 -5.57 -6.42 -4.98
C LEU A 29 -6.26 -7.27 -6.05
N ALA A 30 -5.87 -8.54 -6.20
CA ALA A 30 -6.50 -9.46 -7.13
C ALA A 30 -7.99 -9.69 -6.81
N ALA A 31 -8.31 -9.97 -5.54
CA ALA A 31 -9.69 -10.19 -5.10
C ALA A 31 -10.57 -8.95 -5.29
N VAL A 32 -10.05 -7.76 -4.95
CA VAL A 32 -10.76 -6.49 -5.14
C VAL A 32 -10.98 -6.21 -6.63
N ASN A 33 -9.95 -6.34 -7.45
CA ASN A 33 -10.07 -6.09 -8.89
C ASN A 33 -11.02 -7.08 -9.58
N ASP A 34 -11.07 -8.33 -9.13
CA ASP A 34 -12.05 -9.30 -9.63
C ASP A 34 -13.49 -8.87 -9.32
N ALA A 35 -13.76 -8.43 -8.09
CA ALA A 35 -15.06 -7.92 -7.69
C ALA A 35 -15.46 -6.61 -8.41
N LEU A 36 -14.47 -5.80 -8.82
CA LEU A 36 -14.69 -4.54 -9.52
C LEU A 36 -14.84 -4.68 -11.04
N LYS A 37 -14.57 -5.86 -11.63
CA LYS A 37 -14.70 -6.11 -13.09
C LYS A 37 -16.03 -5.63 -13.68
N PRO A 38 -17.21 -5.87 -13.08
CA PRO A 38 -18.50 -5.44 -13.65
C PRO A 38 -18.65 -3.92 -13.72
N LEU A 39 -17.91 -3.17 -12.90
CA LEU A 39 -17.96 -1.72 -12.82
C LEU A 39 -16.93 -1.04 -13.75
N GLY A 40 -16.05 -1.80 -14.40
CA GLY A 40 -15.02 -1.26 -15.29
C GLY A 40 -13.97 -0.39 -14.59
N VAL A 41 -13.85 -0.50 -13.26
CA VAL A 41 -12.86 0.24 -12.46
C VAL A 41 -11.79 -0.70 -11.91
N GLN A 42 -10.62 -0.15 -11.58
CA GLN A 42 -9.52 -0.90 -10.96
C GLN A 42 -9.09 -0.21 -9.66
N ALA A 43 -8.78 -1.02 -8.66
CA ALA A 43 -8.04 -0.61 -7.48
C ALA A 43 -6.53 -0.65 -7.77
N ALA A 44 -5.79 0.18 -7.03
CA ALA A 44 -4.34 0.16 -6.97
C ALA A 44 -3.91 0.09 -5.51
N VAL A 45 -2.74 -0.50 -5.25
CA VAL A 45 -2.16 -0.62 -3.91
C VAL A 45 -0.71 -0.12 -3.94
N GLY A 46 -0.35 0.70 -2.95
CA GLY A 46 1.03 1.06 -2.66
C GLY A 46 1.48 0.33 -1.42
N LEU A 47 2.76 -0.03 -1.40
CA LEU A 47 3.35 -0.86 -0.35
C LEU A 47 4.46 -0.09 0.34
N VAL A 48 4.42 -0.11 1.68
CA VAL A 48 5.48 0.43 2.52
C VAL A 48 5.83 -0.63 3.54
N CYS A 49 7.12 -0.90 3.67
CA CYS A 49 7.66 -1.74 4.72
C CYS A 49 8.57 -0.91 5.61
N ILE A 50 8.39 -1.04 6.92
CA ILE A 50 9.19 -0.34 7.92
C ILE A 50 10.21 -1.33 8.44
N ARG A 51 11.51 -0.98 8.41
CA ARG A 51 12.55 -1.83 8.97
C ARG A 51 12.30 -2.07 10.47
N PRO A 52 12.58 -3.27 11.00
CA PRO A 52 12.40 -3.59 12.41
C PRO A 52 13.09 -2.60 13.35
N GLY A 53 12.45 -2.27 14.47
CA GLY A 53 12.99 -1.37 15.49
C GLY A 53 13.03 0.11 15.09
N GLN A 54 12.63 0.47 13.88
CA GLN A 54 12.60 1.86 13.44
C GLN A 54 11.34 2.56 13.90
N ARG A 55 11.49 3.79 14.39
CA ARG A 55 10.38 4.69 14.67
C ARG A 55 10.20 5.64 13.50
N VAL A 56 9.01 5.62 12.90
CA VAL A 56 8.64 6.50 11.79
C VAL A 56 7.39 7.27 12.14
N ARG A 57 7.26 8.50 11.61
CA ARG A 57 6.03 9.28 11.75
C ARG A 57 4.96 8.74 10.81
N ALA A 58 3.72 8.61 11.30
CA ALA A 58 2.59 8.12 10.51
C ALA A 58 2.41 8.90 9.19
N GLY A 59 2.55 10.24 9.23
CA GLY A 59 2.49 11.07 8.01
C GLY A 59 3.52 10.68 6.96
N GLY A 60 4.76 10.37 7.38
CA GLY A 60 5.81 9.91 6.46
C GLY A 60 5.50 8.54 5.84
N VAL A 61 4.86 7.64 6.60
CA VAL A 61 4.43 6.33 6.07
C VAL A 61 3.36 6.51 4.99
N ILE A 62 2.39 7.39 5.21
CA ILE A 62 1.31 7.68 4.25
C ILE A 62 1.87 8.34 2.98
N GLU A 63 2.82 9.26 3.11
CA GLU A 63 3.50 9.88 1.97
C GLU A 63 4.31 8.87 1.15
N SER A 64 5.04 7.97 1.81
CA SER A 64 5.73 6.85 1.16
C SER A 64 4.74 5.92 0.46
N ALA A 65 3.62 5.56 1.08
CA ALA A 65 2.60 4.71 0.46
C ALA A 65 2.02 5.37 -0.81
N SER A 66 1.81 6.69 -0.76
CA SER A 66 1.38 7.48 -1.92
C SER A 66 2.43 7.49 -3.04
N ARG A 67 3.72 7.52 -2.69
CA ARG A 67 4.82 7.44 -3.66
C ARG A 67 4.89 6.06 -4.31
N SER A 68 4.75 5.00 -3.50
CA SER A 68 4.66 3.62 -3.97
C SER A 68 3.48 3.41 -4.92
N LEU A 69 2.30 3.94 -4.58
CA LEU A 69 1.10 3.92 -5.44
C LEU A 69 1.38 4.52 -6.83
N ARG A 70 2.10 5.64 -6.89
CA ARG A 70 2.42 6.31 -8.17
C ARG A 70 3.51 5.59 -8.96
N SER A 71 4.51 5.02 -8.28
CA SER A 71 5.66 4.39 -8.92
C SER A 71 5.43 2.92 -9.27
N GLY A 72 4.43 2.27 -8.64
CA GLY A 72 4.22 0.83 -8.71
C GLY A 72 5.30 0.01 -7.99
N ARG A 73 6.22 0.65 -7.26
CA ARG A 73 7.34 -0.01 -6.56
C ARG A 73 7.15 0.04 -5.05
N PRO A 74 7.43 -1.04 -4.31
CA PRO A 74 7.42 -1.01 -2.85
C PRO A 74 8.41 0.01 -2.30
N GLU A 75 8.03 0.69 -1.22
CA GLU A 75 8.88 1.62 -0.47
C GLU A 75 9.42 0.94 0.79
N MET A 76 10.69 1.22 1.09
CA MET A 76 11.36 0.76 2.31
C MET A 76 11.69 1.97 3.17
N MET A 77 11.13 2.01 4.39
CA MET A 77 11.39 3.06 5.36
C MET A 77 12.28 2.59 6.49
N GLY A 78 13.08 3.53 7.02
CA GLY A 78 14.03 3.29 8.09
C GLY A 78 15.46 3.16 7.60
N LYS A 79 16.42 3.40 8.50
CA LYS A 79 17.84 3.39 8.14
C LYS A 79 18.34 1.96 7.93
N PRO A 80 19.26 1.72 6.97
CA PRO A 80 20.07 0.51 6.95
C PRO A 80 20.80 0.38 8.29
N ALA A 81 20.88 -0.86 8.79
CA ALA A 81 21.75 -1.20 9.91
C ALA A 81 23.21 -1.20 9.47
#